data_AF-A0A3N2KHI6-F1
#
_entry.id   AF-A0A3N2KHI6-F1
#
_cell.length_a   1.000
_cell.length_b   1.000
_cell.length_c   1.000
_cell.angle_alpha   90.00
_cell.angle_beta   90.00
_cell.angle_gamma   90.00
#
_symmetry.space_group_name_H-M   'P 1'
#
loop_
_entity.id
_entity.type
_entity.pdbx_description
1 polymer ?
#
loop_
_entity_poly.entity_id
_entity_poly.type
_entity_poly.pdbx_seq_one_letter_code
_entity_poly.pdbx_strand_id
1 'polypeptide(L)'
;MEKFLLILPVVGMIVVVGIPLWAYLSFKSYKRKLRRVYDEIKIGDRYKFEMPPLHPFDESHVYKATIIGKTLARGKSPWVQYRYDDGSVSQDELGEFLTWHEAITD
;
A
#
# COMPACT_ATOMS: atom_id res chain seq x y z
N MET A 1 41.65 -7.84 25.48
CA MET A 1 40.62 -8.15 24.45
C MET A 1 39.39 -8.76 25.12
N GLU A 2 38.61 -7.98 25.88
CA GLU A 2 37.52 -8.53 26.72
C GLU A 2 36.13 -7.95 26.40
N LYS A 3 36.04 -6.94 25.53
CA LYS A 3 34.78 -6.24 25.23
C LYS A 3 33.89 -6.94 24.20
N PHE A 4 34.41 -7.91 23.45
CA PHE A 4 33.68 -8.60 22.38
C PHE A 4 32.75 -9.72 22.86
N LEU A 5 33.02 -10.32 24.03
CA LEU A 5 32.26 -11.47 24.54
C LEU A 5 30.91 -11.11 25.17
N LEU A 6 30.71 -9.86 25.60
CA LEU A 6 29.45 -9.38 26.19
C LEU A 6 28.46 -8.81 25.16
N ILE A 7 28.90 -8.53 23.93
CA ILE A 7 28.06 -7.92 22.88
C ILE A 7 27.15 -8.97 22.22
N LEU A 8 27.62 -10.22 22.08
CA LEU A 8 26.90 -11.30 21.41
C LEU A 8 25.50 -11.60 21.99
N PRO A 9 25.32 -11.77 23.32
CA PRO A 9 23.99 -12.05 23.88
C PRO A 9 23.05 -10.85 23.83
N VAL A 10 23.58 -9.62 23.92
CA VAL A 10 22.79 -8.39 23.84
C VAL A 10 22.27 -8.16 22.42
N VAL A 11 23.12 -8.38 21.41
CA VAL A 11 22.71 -8.32 20.00
C VAL A 11 21.67 -9.40 19.70
N GLY A 12 21.85 -10.63 20.23
CA GLY A 12 20.86 -11.70 20.09
C GLY A 12 19.49 -11.34 20.67
N MET A 13 19.45 -10.71 21.85
CA MET A 13 18.19 -10.29 22.49
C MET A 13 17.48 -9.16 21.73
N ILE A 14 18.24 -8.20 21.17
CA ILE A 14 17.70 -7.13 20.32
C ILE A 14 17.09 -7.71 19.03
N VAL A 15 17.73 -8.71 18.42
CA VAL A 15 17.23 -9.36 17.21
C VAL A 15 15.95 -10.16 17.50
N VAL A 16 15.92 -10.91 18.61
CA VAL A 16 14.79 -11.79 18.94
C VAL A 16 13.56 -11.03 19.44
N VAL A 17 13.73 -9.94 20.18
CA VAL A 17 12.60 -9.19 20.77
C VAL A 17 12.34 -7.88 20.04
N GLY A 18 13.40 -7.18 19.64
CA GLY A 18 13.31 -5.88 18.97
C GLY A 18 12.74 -5.98 17.57
N ILE A 19 13.15 -6.95 16.75
CA ILE A 19 12.65 -7.09 15.37
C ILE A 19 11.16 -7.43 15.33
N PRO A 20 10.64 -8.42 16.09
CA PRO A 20 9.20 -8.71 16.09
C PRO A 20 8.37 -7.54 16.62
N LEU A 21 8.84 -6.86 17.68
CA LEU A 21 8.14 -5.71 18.23
C LEU A 21 8.12 -4.54 17.24
N TRP A 22 9.24 -4.27 16.56
CA TRP A 22 9.33 -3.23 15.54
C TRP A 22 8.47 -3.54 14.32
N ALA A 23 8.46 -4.80 13.87
CA ALA A 23 7.58 -5.25 12.80
C ALA A 23 6.09 -5.10 13.18
N TYR A 24 5.71 -5.46 14.41
CA TYR A 24 4.35 -5.30 14.91
C TYR A 24 3.91 -3.83 14.98
N LEU A 25 4.76 -2.95 15.52
CA LEU A 25 4.47 -1.52 15.60
C LEU A 25 4.38 -0.88 14.22
N SER A 26 5.28 -1.24 13.30
CA SER A 26 5.27 -0.80 11.90
C SER A 26 3.98 -1.23 11.19
N PHE A 27 3.57 -2.48 11.37
CA PHE A 27 2.32 -3.00 10.82
C PHE A 27 1.08 -2.32 11.40
N LYS A 28 1.06 -2.06 12.72
CA LYS A 28 -0.02 -1.33 13.38
C LYS A 28 -0.11 0.13 12.92
N SER A 29 1.03 0.75 12.65
CA SER A 29 1.10 2.10 12.07
C SER A 29 0.56 2.11 10.63
N TYR A 30 1.01 1.15 9.81
CA TYR A 30 0.56 0.97 8.42
C TYR A 30 -0.96 0.80 8.32
N LYS A 31 -1.55 -0.09 9.14
CA LYS A 31 -3.01 -0.26 9.19
C LYS A 31 -3.75 1.02 9.56
N ARG A 32 -3.23 1.80 10.51
CA ARG A 32 -3.81 3.11 10.87
C ARG A 32 -3.71 4.11 9.71
N LYS A 33 -2.59 4.14 8.99
CA LYS A 33 -2.42 5.00 7.81
C LYS A 33 -3.41 4.63 6.70
N LEU A 34 -3.47 3.36 6.31
CA LEU A 34 -4.44 2.88 5.31
C LEU A 34 -5.87 3.20 5.71
N ARG A 35 -6.19 3.12 7.00
CA ARG A 35 -7.53 3.44 7.46
C ARG A 35 -7.89 4.91 7.25
N ARG A 36 -6.98 5.84 7.56
CA ARG A 36 -7.21 7.27 7.31
C ARG A 36 -7.41 7.54 5.82
N VAL A 37 -6.55 6.97 4.98
CA VAL A 37 -6.66 7.12 3.52
C VAL A 37 -7.98 6.56 3.01
N TYR A 38 -8.43 5.39 3.51
CA TYR A 38 -9.76 4.85 3.18
C TYR A 38 -10.91 5.79 3.54
N ASP A 39 -10.82 6.45 4.69
CA ASP A 39 -11.84 7.38 5.16
C ASP A 39 -11.82 8.69 4.33
N GLU A 40 -10.65 9.10 3.82
CA GLU A 40 -10.46 10.27 2.94
C GLU A 40 -10.94 10.02 1.50
N ILE A 41 -10.75 8.80 0.97
CA ILE A 41 -11.16 8.44 -0.40
C ILE A 41 -12.68 8.45 -0.55
N LYS A 42 -13.14 9.09 -1.62
CA LYS A 42 -14.54 9.21 -2.01
C LYS A 42 -14.82 8.46 -3.30
N ILE A 43 -16.08 8.04 -3.42
CA ILE A 43 -16.61 7.55 -4.69
C ILE A 43 -16.62 8.73 -5.66
N GLY A 44 -16.07 8.55 -6.86
CA GLY A 44 -15.83 9.58 -7.86
C GLY A 44 -14.39 10.09 -7.90
N ASP A 45 -13.56 9.80 -6.90
CA ASP A 45 -12.14 10.19 -6.93
C ASP A 45 -11.43 9.52 -8.11
N ARG A 46 -10.56 10.27 -8.78
CA ARG A 46 -9.84 9.82 -9.97
C ARG A 46 -8.38 9.56 -9.65
N TYR A 47 -7.88 8.48 -10.23
CA TYR A 47 -6.52 8.00 -10.08
C TYR A 47 -5.93 7.68 -11.45
N LYS A 48 -4.61 7.75 -11.57
CA LYS A 48 -3.87 7.32 -12.75
C LYS A 48 -2.90 6.20 -12.38
N PHE A 49 -2.70 5.27 -13.30
CA PHE A 49 -1.71 4.22 -13.25
C PHE A 49 -0.87 4.31 -14.54
N GLU A 50 0.43 4.45 -14.39
CA GLU A 50 1.35 4.44 -15.52
C GLU A 50 1.98 3.05 -15.64
N MET A 51 1.68 2.37 -16.74
CA MET A 51 2.28 1.08 -17.01
C MET A 51 3.58 1.29 -17.79
N PRO A 52 4.69 0.67 -17.37
CA PRO A 52 5.93 0.74 -18.13
C PRO A 52 5.72 0.15 -19.52
N PRO A 53 6.41 0.67 -20.54
CA PRO A 53 6.27 0.19 -21.90
C PRO A 53 6.71 -1.27 -22.01
N LEU A 54 5.92 -2.08 -22.71
CA LEU A 54 6.19 -3.51 -22.90
C LEU A 54 7.38 -3.74 -23.84
N HIS A 55 7.57 -2.82 -24.80
CA HIS A 55 8.75 -2.77 -25.66
C HIS A 55 9.47 -1.42 -25.56
N PRO A 56 10.80 -1.39 -25.78
CA PRO A 56 11.61 -0.17 -25.67
C PRO A 56 11.24 0.94 -26.67
N PHE A 57 10.36 0.65 -27.64
CA PHE A 57 9.84 1.61 -28.62
C PHE A 57 8.38 2.00 -28.37
N ASP A 58 7.74 1.38 -27.38
CA ASP A 58 6.38 1.75 -26.97
C ASP A 58 6.43 2.94 -26.00
N GLU A 59 5.43 3.80 -26.08
CA GLU A 59 5.24 4.87 -25.09
C GLU A 59 4.62 4.28 -23.81
N SER A 60 4.92 4.88 -22.66
CA SER A 60 4.25 4.50 -21.41
C SER A 60 2.75 4.78 -21.52
N HIS A 61 1.93 3.81 -21.12
CA HIS A 61 0.49 3.96 -21.20
C HIS A 61 -0.07 4.40 -19.85
N VAL A 62 -0.79 5.53 -19.85
CA VAL A 62 -1.43 6.06 -18.65
C VAL A 62 -2.89 5.65 -18.64
N TYR A 63 -3.22 4.73 -17.75
CA TYR A 63 -4.59 4.34 -17.46
C TYR A 63 -5.17 5.25 -16.40
N LYS A 64 -6.43 5.66 -16.56
CA LYS A 64 -7.17 6.43 -15.56
C LYS A 64 -8.29 5.57 -14.99
N ALA A 65 -8.44 5.61 -13.68
CA ALA A 65 -9.43 4.88 -12.93
C ALA A 65 -10.25 5.84 -12.06
N THR A 66 -11.55 5.57 -11.94
CA THR A 66 -12.46 6.31 -11.07
C THR A 66 -12.97 5.36 -9.99
N ILE A 67 -12.89 5.76 -8.72
CA ILE A 67 -13.44 4.96 -7.61
C ILE A 67 -14.97 4.90 -7.74
N ILE A 68 -15.53 3.71 -7.83
CA ILE A 68 -16.98 3.48 -7.93
C ILE A 68 -17.57 2.83 -6.67
N GLY A 69 -16.73 2.27 -5.79
CA GLY A 69 -17.17 1.62 -4.57
C GLY A 69 -16.06 1.49 -3.53
N LYS A 70 -16.44 1.41 -2.26
CA LYS A 70 -15.52 1.15 -1.16
C LYS A 70 -16.14 0.20 -0.14
N THR A 71 -15.38 -0.79 0.29
CA THR A 71 -15.84 -1.83 1.22
C THR A 71 -14.87 -1.98 2.38
N LEU A 72 -15.43 -2.08 3.58
CA LEU A 72 -14.68 -2.34 4.80
C LEU A 72 -15.42 -3.41 5.61
N ALA A 73 -14.96 -4.66 5.49
CA ALA A 73 -15.45 -5.73 6.34
C ALA A 73 -14.76 -5.68 7.72
N ARG A 74 -15.53 -5.93 8.80
CA ARG A 74 -15.01 -5.93 10.18
C ARG A 74 -13.79 -6.85 10.29
N GLY A 75 -12.66 -6.28 10.71
CA GLY A 75 -11.40 -7.01 10.91
C GLY A 75 -10.59 -7.31 9.64
N LYS A 76 -11.10 -6.95 8.45
CA LYS A 76 -10.39 -7.11 7.17
C LYS A 76 -9.79 -5.78 6.70
N SER A 77 -8.81 -5.87 5.80
CA SER A 77 -8.25 -4.71 5.12
C SER A 77 -9.31 -3.95 4.32
N PRO A 78 -9.16 -2.62 4.15
CA PRO A 78 -10.04 -1.82 3.28
C PRO A 78 -9.89 -2.22 1.81
N TRP A 79 -11.01 -2.25 1.07
CA TRP A 79 -11.06 -2.54 -0.36
C TRP A 79 -11.69 -1.40 -1.13
N VAL A 80 -11.24 -1.21 -2.37
CA VAL A 80 -11.80 -0.24 -3.30
C VAL A 80 -12.17 -0.93 -4.60
N GLN A 81 -13.29 -0.50 -5.18
CA GLN A 81 -13.72 -0.90 -6.51
C GLN A 81 -13.65 0.33 -7.41
N TYR A 82 -13.10 0.17 -8.60
CA TYR A 82 -12.83 1.27 -9.50
C TYR A 82 -13.09 0.86 -10.95
N ARG A 83 -13.38 1.86 -11.79
CA ARG A 83 -13.66 1.70 -13.21
C ARG A 83 -12.62 2.46 -14.02
N TYR A 84 -12.00 1.80 -14.99
CA TYR A 84 -11.09 2.43 -15.93
C TYR A 84 -11.85 3.20 -17.01
N ASP A 85 -11.16 4.15 -17.65
CA ASP A 85 -11.74 4.96 -18.75
C ASP A 85 -12.18 4.11 -19.96
N ASP A 86 -11.64 2.89 -20.13
CA ASP A 86 -12.08 1.91 -21.14
C ASP A 86 -13.40 1.19 -20.76
N GLY A 87 -13.95 1.48 -19.57
CA GLY A 87 -15.18 0.91 -19.05
C GLY A 87 -14.99 -0.38 -18.23
N SER A 88 -13.79 -0.96 -18.19
CA SER A 88 -13.50 -2.14 -17.39
C SER A 88 -13.56 -1.83 -15.89
N VAL A 89 -13.97 -2.82 -15.08
CA VAL A 89 -14.17 -2.67 -13.63
C VAL A 89 -13.29 -3.68 -12.90
N SER A 90 -12.53 -3.17 -11.92
CA SER A 90 -11.64 -3.95 -11.08
C SER A 90 -11.85 -3.63 -9.60
N GLN A 91 -11.34 -4.50 -8.72
CA GLN A 91 -11.37 -4.31 -7.28
C GLN A 91 -10.08 -4.83 -6.66
N ASP A 92 -9.51 -4.07 -5.73
CA ASP A 92 -8.26 -4.44 -5.04
C ASP A 92 -8.31 -4.04 -3.57
N GLU A 93 -7.42 -4.62 -2.77
CA GLU A 93 -7.12 -4.11 -1.44
C GLU A 93 -6.55 -2.70 -1.58
N LEU A 94 -6.97 -1.77 -0.72
CA LEU A 94 -6.57 -0.36 -0.83
C LEU A 94 -5.05 -0.16 -0.83
N GLY A 95 -4.31 -0.98 -0.07
CA GLY A 95 -2.85 -0.90 -0.06
C GLY A 95 -2.23 -1.27 -1.41
N GLU A 96 -2.77 -2.28 -2.09
CA GLU A 96 -2.32 -2.69 -3.42
C GLU A 96 -2.72 -1.65 -4.47
N PHE A 97 -3.96 -1.17 -4.40
CA PHE A 97 -4.44 -0.10 -5.28
C PHE A 97 -3.51 1.12 -5.21
N LEU A 98 -3.23 1.64 -4.01
CA LEU A 98 -2.37 2.81 -3.79
C LEU A 98 -0.88 2.58 -4.10
N THR A 99 -0.45 1.33 -4.27
CA THR A 99 0.93 1.03 -4.71
C THR A 99 1.13 1.40 -6.18
N TRP A 100 0.07 1.24 -6.98
CA TRP A 100 0.11 1.43 -8.42
C TRP A 100 -0.57 2.71 -8.86
N HIS A 101 -1.58 3.16 -8.12
CA HIS A 101 -2.43 4.28 -8.51
C HIS A 101 -2.09 5.55 -7.76
N GLU A 102 -1.76 6.60 -8.51
CA GLU A 102 -1.53 7.95 -7.99
C GLU A 102 -2.82 8.78 -8.12
N ALA A 103 -3.17 9.54 -7.08
CA ALA A 103 -4.33 10.42 -7.11
C ALA A 103 -4.14 11.52 -8.17
N ILE A 104 -5.17 11.79 -8.95
CA ILE A 104 -5.19 12.94 -9.87
C ILE A 104 -5.73 14.12 -9.08
N THR A 105 -4.82 15.02 -8.67
CA THR A 105 -5.19 16.34 -8.14
C THR A 105 -5.35 17.28 -9.32
N ASP A 106 -6.60 17.59 -9.68
CA ASP A 106 -6.93 18.75 -10.52
C ASP A 106 -6.67 20.07 -9.77
#